data_AF-A0A9R1N934-F1
#
_entry.id   AF-A0A9R1N934-F1
#
_cell.length_a   1.000
_cell.length_b   1.000
_cell.length_c   1.000
_cell.angle_alpha   90.00
_cell.angle_beta   90.00
_cell.angle_gamma   90.00
#
_symmetry.space_group_name_H-M   'P 1'
#
loop_
_entity.id
_entity.type
_entity.pdbx_description
1 polymer ?
#
loop_
_entity_poly.entity_id
_entity_poly.type
_entity_poly.pdbx_seq_one_letter_code
_entity_poly.pdbx_strand_id
1 'polypeptide(L)'
;MRHGEDIKDEYEQPAFALVNKATGEAIQHSLEKGHPVRLAAYDPYCPDESVMWTESEDVGDDFHCIRMASNIQLNFDAVHGGEDESVVQDGTTIILFDWVEGDNQRWRIVPW
;
A
#
# COMPACT_ATOMS: atom_id res chain seq x y z
N MET A 1 7.89 5.80 -19.45
CA MET A 1 8.17 6.90 -18.51
C MET A 1 7.66 6.41 -17.16
N ARG A 2 8.52 6.31 -16.13
CA ARG A 2 8.07 5.94 -14.78
C ARG A 2 7.48 7.22 -14.17
N HIS A 3 6.15 7.33 -14.10
CA HIS A 3 5.45 8.51 -13.59
C HIS A 3 5.66 8.75 -12.07
N GLY A 4 6.31 7.81 -11.39
CA GLY A 4 6.64 7.89 -9.97
C GLY A 4 7.73 8.91 -9.58
N GLU A 5 8.41 9.53 -10.55
CA GLU A 5 9.46 10.50 -10.24
C GLU A 5 8.89 11.88 -9.84
N ASP A 6 7.66 12.20 -10.25
CA ASP A 6 7.03 13.51 -10.02
C ASP A 6 6.15 13.57 -8.77
N ILE A 7 5.65 12.42 -8.30
CA ILE A 7 4.84 12.32 -7.08
C ILE A 7 5.71 11.72 -5.99
N LYS A 8 5.82 12.44 -4.87
CA LYS A 8 6.58 12.02 -3.71
C LYS A 8 5.75 12.21 -2.45
N ASP A 9 6.02 11.39 -1.44
CA ASP A 9 5.43 11.61 -0.12
C ASP A 9 6.15 12.71 0.68
N GLU A 10 5.69 12.94 1.91
CA GLU A 10 6.27 13.91 2.86
C GLU A 10 7.76 13.67 3.16
N TYR A 11 8.25 12.44 2.98
CA TYR A 11 9.66 12.05 3.15
C TYR A 11 10.42 11.98 1.82
N GLU A 12 9.88 12.61 0.78
CA GLU A 12 10.44 12.64 -0.57
C GLU A 12 10.59 11.24 -1.23
N GLN A 13 9.90 10.22 -0.71
CA GLN A 13 9.94 8.88 -1.30
C GLN A 13 9.16 8.86 -2.61
N PRO A 14 9.71 8.30 -3.69
CA PRO A 14 9.06 8.27 -4.99
C PRO A 14 7.83 7.36 -4.95
N ALA A 15 6.72 7.85 -5.49
CA ALA A 15 5.48 7.09 -5.50
C ALA A 15 5.43 6.05 -6.63
N PHE A 16 4.61 5.02 -6.44
CA PHE A 16 4.35 3.98 -7.43
C PHE A 16 2.89 3.52 -7.37
N ALA A 17 2.45 2.82 -8.41
CA ALA A 17 1.14 2.18 -8.45
C ALA A 17 1.31 0.66 -8.45
N LEU A 18 0.48 -0.04 -7.66
CA LEU A 18 0.38 -1.49 -7.66
C LEU A 18 -0.71 -1.93 -8.62
N VAL A 19 -0.32 -2.34 -9.83
CA VAL A 19 -1.25 -2.66 -10.93
C VAL A 19 -1.36 -4.15 -11.13
N ASN A 20 -2.58 -4.67 -11.09
CA ASN A 20 -2.88 -6.04 -11.46
C ASN A 20 -2.67 -6.22 -12.98
N LYS A 21 -1.69 -7.04 -13.36
CA LYS A 21 -1.34 -7.28 -14.77
C LYS A 21 -2.45 -7.93 -15.60
N ALA A 22 -3.37 -8.67 -14.98
CA ALA A 22 -4.45 -9.36 -15.67
C ALA A 22 -5.66 -8.45 -15.92
N THR A 23 -6.00 -7.59 -14.96
CA THR A 23 -7.19 -6.72 -15.07
C THR A 23 -6.86 -5.29 -15.52
N GLY A 24 -5.62 -4.84 -15.35
CA GLY A 24 -5.24 -3.45 -15.57
C GLY A 24 -5.74 -2.49 -14.49
N GLU A 25 -6.26 -3.01 -13.37
CA GLU A 25 -6.71 -2.21 -12.24
C GLU A 25 -5.55 -2.00 -11.25
N ALA A 26 -5.46 -0.80 -10.69
CA ALA A 26 -4.56 -0.48 -9.60
C ALA A 26 -5.25 -0.59 -8.25
N ILE A 27 -4.47 -0.86 -7.21
CA ILE A 27 -4.95 -0.74 -5.84
C ILE A 27 -5.13 0.74 -5.51
N GLN A 28 -6.36 1.11 -5.16
CA GLN A 28 -6.77 2.44 -4.77
C GLN A 28 -6.97 2.51 -3.27
N HIS A 29 -6.54 3.61 -2.68
CA HIS A 29 -6.68 3.85 -1.27
C HIS A 29 -8.12 4.21 -0.87
N SER A 30 -8.51 3.90 0.37
CA SER A 30 -9.78 4.31 0.96
C SER A 30 -9.66 5.66 1.68
N LEU A 31 -10.79 6.32 1.96
CA LEU A 31 -10.77 7.65 2.57
C LEU A 31 -10.42 7.65 4.07
N GLU A 32 -10.64 6.51 4.75
CA GLU A 32 -10.59 6.44 6.21
C GLU A 32 -9.84 5.19 6.68
N LYS A 33 -9.27 5.30 7.89
CA LYS A 33 -8.69 4.19 8.65
C LYS A 33 -9.72 3.07 8.87
N GLY A 34 -9.27 1.83 8.78
CA GLY A 34 -10.08 0.63 9.01
C GLY A 34 -10.86 0.17 7.79
N HIS A 35 -10.89 0.95 6.71
CA HIS A 35 -11.61 0.58 5.49
C HIS A 35 -10.73 -0.24 4.54
N PRO A 36 -11.32 -1.20 3.81
CA PRO A 36 -10.61 -1.93 2.77
C PRO A 36 -10.11 -1.04 1.64
N VAL A 37 -8.94 -1.39 1.10
CA VAL A 37 -8.49 -0.85 -0.19
C VAL A 37 -9.46 -1.24 -1.31
N ARG A 38 -9.46 -0.47 -2.38
CA ARG A 38 -10.33 -0.66 -3.55
C ARG A 38 -9.52 -0.95 -4.80
N LEU A 39 -10.21 -1.30 -5.87
CA LEU A 39 -9.63 -1.40 -7.20
C LEU A 39 -10.19 -0.29 -8.09
N ALA A 40 -9.33 0.32 -8.89
CA ALA A 40 -9.70 1.33 -9.87
C ALA A 40 -8.96 1.07 -11.19
N ALA A 41 -9.58 1.43 -12.31
CA ALA A 41 -8.91 1.36 -13.60
C ALA A 41 -7.65 2.24 -13.59
N TYR A 42 -6.51 1.68 -14.03
CA TYR A 42 -5.25 2.41 -14.05
C TYR A 42 -5.01 3.09 -15.40
N ASP A 43 -4.87 4.41 -15.38
CA ASP A 43 -4.37 5.17 -16.53
C ASP A 43 -2.93 5.64 -16.26
N PRO A 44 -1.92 5.07 -16.93
CA PRO A 44 -0.53 5.49 -16.74
C PRO A 44 -0.27 6.93 -17.20
N TYR A 45 -1.10 7.50 -18.10
CA TYR A 45 -0.90 8.86 -18.62
C TYR A 45 -1.53 9.93 -17.74
N CYS A 46 -2.47 9.55 -16.88
CA CYS A 46 -3.18 10.42 -15.95
C CYS A 46 -3.35 9.71 -14.59
N PRO A 47 -2.24 9.41 -13.89
CA PRO A 47 -2.32 8.67 -12.64
C PRO A 47 -3.09 9.46 -11.58
N ASP A 48 -4.15 8.86 -11.08
CA ASP A 48 -4.93 9.36 -9.95
C ASP A 48 -4.09 9.25 -8.68
N GLU A 49 -3.96 10.34 -7.91
CA GLU A 49 -3.23 10.33 -6.63
C GLU A 49 -3.78 9.25 -5.67
N SER A 50 -5.05 8.87 -5.83
CA SER A 50 -5.68 7.81 -5.06
C SER A 50 -5.14 6.40 -5.27
N VAL A 51 -4.35 6.17 -6.33
CA VAL A 51 -3.67 4.89 -6.58
C VAL A 51 -2.16 4.95 -6.35
N MET A 52 -1.66 6.06 -5.80
CA MET A 52 -0.24 6.28 -5.58
C MET A 52 0.17 5.89 -4.16
N TRP A 53 1.20 5.05 -4.09
CA TRP A 53 1.76 4.47 -2.86
C TRP A 53 3.25 4.81 -2.75
N THR A 54 3.79 4.81 -1.54
CA THR A 54 5.25 4.89 -1.29
C THR A 54 5.71 3.77 -0.39
N GLU A 55 7.00 3.43 -0.46
CA GLU A 55 7.68 2.55 0.50
C GLU A 55 8.31 3.43 1.60
N SER A 56 8.20 3.01 2.86
CA SER A 56 8.96 3.62 3.96
C SER A 56 10.44 3.25 3.90
N GLU A 57 11.22 3.77 4.86
CA GLU A 57 12.51 3.14 5.20
C GLU A 57 12.32 1.68 5.64
N ASP A 58 13.41 0.92 5.63
CA ASP A 58 13.45 -0.49 6.06
C ASP A 58 13.03 -0.59 7.54
N VAL A 59 12.01 -1.40 7.83
CA VAL A 59 11.49 -1.68 9.18
C VAL A 59 11.99 -3.02 9.74
N GLY A 60 12.95 -3.65 9.05
CA GLY A 60 13.66 -4.86 9.42
C GLY A 60 13.63 -5.90 8.30
N ASP A 61 14.77 -6.56 8.06
CA ASP A 61 14.92 -7.67 7.10
C ASP A 61 14.46 -7.36 5.66
N ASP A 62 14.69 -6.14 5.16
CA ASP A 62 14.29 -5.70 3.81
C ASP A 62 12.76 -5.65 3.64
N PHE A 63 12.05 -5.44 4.75
CA PHE A 63 10.62 -5.12 4.74
C PHE A 63 10.39 -3.63 4.91
N HIS A 64 9.35 -3.13 4.26
CA HIS A 64 8.95 -1.75 4.23
C HIS A 64 7.44 -1.64 4.48
N CYS A 65 6.98 -0.49 4.98
CA CYS A 65 5.56 -0.17 4.95
C CYS A 65 5.19 0.32 3.55
N ILE A 66 4.05 -0.11 3.03
CA ILE A 66 3.42 0.50 1.85
C ILE A 66 2.40 1.52 2.34
N ARG A 67 2.56 2.79 1.95
CA ARG A 67 1.83 3.94 2.52
C ARG A 67 1.14 4.74 1.44
N MET A 68 0.05 5.43 1.77
CA MET A 68 -0.55 6.37 0.81
C MET A 68 0.45 7.50 0.54
N ALA A 69 0.73 7.80 -0.73
CA ALA A 69 1.64 8.90 -1.07
C ALA A 69 1.13 10.25 -0.54
N SER A 70 -0.20 10.43 -0.51
CA SER A 70 -0.88 11.63 -0.01
C SER A 70 -1.01 11.69 1.51
N ASN A 71 -0.84 10.57 2.21
CA ASN A 71 -0.98 10.48 3.67
C ASN A 71 -0.20 9.29 4.23
N ILE A 72 1.05 9.53 4.60
CA ILE A 72 1.96 8.50 5.10
C ILE A 72 1.59 7.92 6.48
N GLN A 73 0.57 8.46 7.15
CA GLN A 73 0.12 7.94 8.44
C GLN A 73 -0.68 6.65 8.31
N LEU A 74 -1.20 6.34 7.12
CA LEU A 74 -1.98 5.15 6.83
C LEU A 74 -1.22 4.19 5.92
N ASN A 75 -1.10 2.96 6.38
CA ASN A 75 -0.32 1.89 5.74
C ASN A 75 -1.25 0.79 5.22
N PHE A 76 -0.76 0.00 4.27
CA PHE A 76 -1.29 -1.32 3.99
C PHE A 76 -1.22 -2.20 5.25
N ASP A 77 -2.37 -2.72 5.63
CA ASP A 77 -2.53 -3.59 6.78
C ASP A 77 -3.33 -4.82 6.37
N ALA A 78 -2.73 -6.00 6.53
CA ALA A 78 -3.44 -7.27 6.36
C ALA A 78 -4.27 -7.55 7.62
N VAL A 79 -5.58 -7.30 7.56
CA VAL A 79 -6.43 -7.38 8.74
C VAL A 79 -6.56 -8.83 9.23
N HIS A 80 -6.11 -9.07 10.45
CA HIS A 80 -6.27 -10.36 11.12
C HIS A 80 -7.25 -10.23 12.29
N GLY A 81 -8.00 -11.30 12.54
CA GLY A 81 -9.10 -11.31 13.52
C GLY A 81 -8.61 -11.65 14.92
N GLY A 82 -8.31 -10.64 15.75
CA GLY A 82 -8.25 -10.78 17.20
C GLY A 82 -6.88 -11.13 17.81
N GLU A 83 -6.84 -11.00 19.15
CA GLU A 83 -5.65 -10.85 20.01
C GLU A 83 -4.63 -12.00 19.97
N ASP A 84 -4.96 -13.15 19.39
CA ASP A 84 -4.12 -14.37 19.41
C ASP A 84 -3.90 -15.04 18.03
N GLU A 85 -4.41 -14.47 16.92
CA GLU A 85 -4.20 -15.03 15.59
C GLU A 85 -3.48 -14.02 14.68
N SER A 86 -2.15 -14.00 14.78
CA SER A 86 -1.23 -13.31 13.86
C SER A 86 -1.17 -13.95 12.46
N VAL A 87 -2.18 -14.74 12.10
CA VAL A 87 -2.16 -15.57 10.89
C VAL A 87 -2.93 -14.86 9.78
N VAL A 88 -2.19 -14.34 8.81
CA VAL A 88 -2.72 -13.98 7.49
C VAL A 88 -3.19 -15.28 6.82
N GLN A 89 -4.41 -15.29 6.30
CA GLN A 89 -5.03 -16.44 5.65
C GLN A 89 -5.63 -16.06 4.29
N ASP A 90 -5.98 -17.07 3.49
CA ASP A 90 -6.66 -16.83 2.23
C ASP A 90 -7.95 -16.03 2.44
N GLY A 91 -8.08 -14.93 1.70
CA GLY A 91 -9.20 -14.00 1.85
C GLY A 91 -9.00 -12.93 2.93
N THR A 92 -7.86 -12.89 3.63
CA THR A 92 -7.48 -11.75 4.49
C THR A 92 -7.59 -10.45 3.69
N THR A 93 -8.35 -9.51 4.24
CA THR A 93 -8.60 -8.22 3.59
C THR A 93 -7.46 -7.26 3.86
N ILE A 94 -7.06 -6.50 2.85
CA ILE A 94 -6.11 -5.40 3.02
C ILE A 94 -6.89 -4.12 3.33
N ILE A 95 -6.58 -3.50 4.45
CA ILE A 95 -7.18 -2.25 4.91
C ILE A 95 -6.11 -1.15 5.01
N LEU A 96 -6.56 0.07 5.28
CA LEU A 96 -5.69 1.16 5.73
C LEU A 96 -5.66 1.26 7.24
N PHE A 97 -4.48 1.31 7.85
CA PHE A 97 -4.37 1.46 9.30
C PHE A 97 -3.15 2.28 9.74
N ASP A 98 -3.26 2.84 10.94
CA ASP A 98 -2.14 3.55 11.58
C ASP A 98 -0.97 2.59 11.76
N TRP A 99 0.26 3.10 11.68
CA TRP A 99 1.44 2.30 12.00
C TRP A 99 1.42 1.88 13.46
N VAL A 100 1.38 0.57 13.70
CA VAL A 100 1.40 -0.05 15.05
C VAL A 100 2.55 -1.04 15.21
N GLU A 101 3.54 -0.99 14.30
CA GLU A 101 4.74 -1.84 14.31
C GLU A 101 4.45 -3.35 14.15
N GLY A 102 3.24 -3.70 13.72
CA GLY A 102 2.80 -5.08 13.53
C GLY A 102 3.38 -5.73 12.27
N ASP A 103 3.64 -7.04 12.33
CA ASP A 103 4.16 -7.81 11.20
C ASP A 103 3.21 -7.79 9.98
N ASN A 104 1.90 -7.65 10.23
CA ASN A 104 0.85 -7.52 9.21
C ASN A 104 0.91 -6.20 8.40
N GLN A 105 1.81 -5.29 8.77
CA GLN A 105 2.05 -4.01 8.09
C GLN A 105 3.40 -3.97 7.36
N ARG A 106 4.17 -5.06 7.41
CA ARG A 106 5.50 -5.18 6.82
C ARG A 106 5.41 -5.91 5.48
N TRP A 107 5.81 -5.24 4.41
CA TRP A 107 5.69 -5.73 3.05
C TRP A 107 7.04 -5.76 2.35
N ARG A 108 7.19 -6.65 1.38
CA ARG A 108 8.36 -6.68 0.49
C ARG A 108 7.90 -6.90 -0.94
N ILE A 109 8.34 -6.05 -1.86
CA ILE A 109 8.07 -6.19 -3.29
C ILE A 109 9.23 -6.95 -3.92
N VAL A 110 8.96 -8.18 -4.38
CA VAL A 110 9.98 -9.04 -5.03
C VAL A 110 9.73 -9.14 -6.54
N PRO A 111 10.78 -9.34 -7.36
CA PRO A 111 10.61 -9.57 -8.80
C PRO A 111 9.71 -10.79 -9.09
N TRP A 112 8.84 -10.64 -10.10
CA TRP A 112 8.02 -11.71 -10.66
C TRP A 112 8.66 -12.30 -11.93
#